data_AF-A0A1F8T7V4-F1
#
_entry.id   AF-A0A1F8T7V4-F1
#
_cell.length_a   1.000
_cell.length_b   1.000
_cell.length_c   1.000
_cell.angle_alpha   90.00
_cell.angle_beta   90.00
_cell.angle_gamma   90.00
#
_symmetry.space_group_name_H-M   'P 1'
#
loop_
_entity.id
_entity.type
_entity.pdbx_description
1 polymer ?
#
loop_
_entity_poly.entity_id
_entity_poly.type
_entity_poly.pdbx_seq_one_letter_code
_entity_poly.pdbx_strand_id
1 'polypeptide(L)'
;MAIATTSRRTFLRLSGIGSAGIAASQLSGLGFNTAFAAKRAATRKLEGTKQTASICPYCAVGCGTMVASKRDDRTGAVRIVNIEGNADTPHSTGSLCPKGAATFQLAVNDLRVTRVMRRKPNATDWDDEEISYDAALDRIAELVSKTREETFVEREPGTGKLINQTTGIFALGGSTNDNEENYVLAKVARMMGIVRIENQARI
;
A
#
# COMPACT_ATOMS: atom_id res chain seq x y z
N MET A 1 -36.78 51.08 30.97
CA MET A 1 -36.91 49.62 30.80
C MET A 1 -36.60 49.31 29.35
N ALA A 2 -35.35 48.90 29.04
CA ALA A 2 -34.92 48.69 27.66
C ALA A 2 -35.41 47.33 27.16
N ILE A 3 -36.23 47.34 26.09
CA ILE A 3 -36.67 46.12 25.41
C ILE A 3 -35.45 45.55 24.69
N ALA A 4 -34.94 44.40 25.15
CA ALA A 4 -33.88 43.69 24.47
C ALA A 4 -34.39 43.25 23.08
N THR A 5 -33.95 43.91 22.02
CA THR A 5 -34.27 43.53 20.65
C THR A 5 -33.46 42.30 20.27
N THR A 6 -34.07 41.12 20.46
CA THR A 6 -33.47 39.84 20.03
C THR A 6 -33.28 39.85 18.51
N SER A 7 -32.03 39.89 18.06
CA SER A 7 -31.73 39.83 16.63
C SER A 7 -32.18 38.48 16.05
N ARG A 8 -32.55 38.43 14.77
CA ARG A 8 -32.90 37.17 14.07
C ARG A 8 -31.81 36.10 14.23
N ARG A 9 -30.54 36.50 14.23
CA ARG A 9 -29.39 35.61 14.46
C ARG A 9 -29.36 35.07 15.88
N THR A 10 -29.70 35.89 16.88
CA THR A 10 -29.80 35.47 18.29
C THR A 10 -30.97 34.51 18.49
N PHE A 11 -32.12 34.78 17.87
CA PHE A 11 -33.28 33.88 17.88
C PHE A 11 -32.95 32.52 17.27
N LEU A 12 -32.37 32.48 16.06
CA LEU A 12 -31.98 31.22 15.42
C LEU A 12 -30.95 30.41 16.23
N ARG A 13 -30.00 31.07 16.89
CA ARG A 13 -29.05 30.41 17.79
C ARG A 13 -29.74 29.81 19.01
N LEU A 14 -30.63 30.56 19.67
CA LEU A 14 -31.35 30.10 20.85
C LEU A 14 -32.32 28.96 20.51
N SER A 15 -33.05 29.07 19.39
CA SER A 15 -33.94 28.01 18.92
C SER A 15 -33.19 26.74 18.53
N GLY A 16 -32.05 26.86 17.85
CA GLY A 16 -31.21 25.71 17.49
C GLY A 16 -30.58 25.01 18.70
N ILE A 17 -30.13 25.76 19.71
CA ILE A 17 -29.60 25.19 20.96
C ILE A 17 -30.72 24.53 21.77
N GLY A 18 -31.89 25.17 21.87
CA GLY A 18 -33.04 24.66 22.63
C GLY A 18 -33.58 23.35 22.06
N SER A 19 -33.75 23.24 20.74
CA SER A 19 -34.23 22.02 20.10
C SER A 19 -33.25 20.85 20.22
N ALA A 20 -31.95 21.11 20.10
CA ALA A 20 -30.91 20.10 20.31
C ALA A 20 -30.89 19.58 21.76
N GLY A 21 -31.07 20.45 22.75
CA GLY A 21 -31.13 20.08 24.16
C GLY A 21 -32.31 19.17 24.51
N ILE A 22 -33.50 19.44 23.95
CA ILE A 22 -34.71 18.61 24.15
C ILE A 22 -34.55 17.24 23.49
N ALA A 23 -34.03 17.18 22.26
CA ALA A 23 -33.80 15.91 21.59
C ALA A 23 -32.80 15.03 22.34
N ALA A 24 -31.70 15.62 22.85
CA ALA A 24 -30.71 14.91 23.63
C ALA A 24 -31.27 14.38 24.97
N SER A 25 -32.13 15.14 25.66
CA SER A 25 -32.74 14.68 26.91
C SER A 25 -33.76 13.55 26.69
N GLN A 26 -34.56 13.62 25.63
CA GLN A 26 -35.50 12.55 25.26
C GLN A 26 -34.77 11.26 24.86
N LEU A 27 -33.71 11.36 24.04
CA LEU A 27 -32.86 10.22 23.70
C LEU A 27 -32.22 9.59 24.95
N SER A 28 -31.75 10.41 25.89
CA SER A 28 -31.20 9.93 27.16
C SER A 28 -32.27 9.24 28.01
N GLY A 29 -33.49 9.78 28.06
CA GLY A 29 -34.63 9.19 28.75
C GLY A 29 -35.10 7.85 28.16
N LEU A 30 -34.85 7.61 26.87
CA LEU A 30 -35.07 6.33 26.18
C LEU A 30 -33.90 5.34 26.37
N GLY A 31 -32.90 5.67 27.18
CA GLY A 31 -31.76 4.80 27.48
C GLY A 31 -30.56 4.93 26.54
N PHE A 32 -30.58 5.87 25.58
CA PHE A 32 -29.40 6.14 24.73
C PHE A 32 -28.36 6.96 25.50
N ASN A 33 -27.12 6.48 25.53
CA ASN A 33 -26.02 7.20 26.18
C ASN A 33 -25.54 8.37 25.30
N THR A 34 -26.21 9.51 25.42
CA THR A 34 -25.91 10.73 24.65
C THR A 34 -24.55 11.32 24.99
N ALA A 35 -24.07 11.18 26.22
CA ALA A 35 -22.72 11.58 26.62
C ALA A 35 -21.64 10.75 25.89
N PHE A 36 -21.83 9.43 25.78
CA PHE A 36 -20.96 8.56 25.00
C PHE A 36 -21.02 8.88 23.51
N ALA A 37 -22.22 9.10 22.96
CA ALA A 37 -22.40 9.48 21.56
C ALA A 37 -21.71 10.82 21.24
N ALA A 38 -21.87 11.83 22.11
CA ALA A 38 -21.22 13.13 21.97
C ALA A 38 -19.70 13.01 22.05
N LYS A 39 -19.18 12.23 23.01
CA LYS A 39 -17.73 11.97 23.12
C LYS A 39 -17.18 11.27 21.87
N ARG A 40 -17.88 10.26 21.36
CA ARG A 40 -17.49 9.53 20.14
C ARG A 40 -17.58 10.39 18.89
N ALA A 41 -18.56 11.29 18.80
CA ALA A 41 -18.68 12.27 17.73
C ALA A 41 -17.57 13.33 17.79
N ALA A 42 -17.12 13.68 19.00
CA ALA A 42 -16.01 14.61 19.21
C ALA A 42 -14.65 13.99 18.85
N THR A 43 -14.43 12.70 19.12
CA THR A 43 -13.17 11.99 18.81
C THR A 43 -13.19 11.45 17.38
N ARG A 44 -12.43 12.05 16.47
CA ARG A 44 -12.32 11.54 15.08
C ARG A 44 -11.28 10.43 15.03
N LYS A 45 -11.62 9.28 14.45
CA LYS A 45 -10.68 8.13 14.27
C LYS A 45 -9.34 8.56 13.66
N LEU A 46 -9.39 9.51 12.71
CA LEU A 46 -8.25 10.00 11.95
C LEU A 46 -7.57 11.23 12.57
N GLU A 47 -7.96 11.63 13.78
CA GLU A 47 -7.32 12.74 14.48
C GLU A 47 -5.83 12.46 14.74
N GLY A 48 -4.99 13.45 14.44
CA GLY A 48 -3.54 13.36 14.57
C GLY A 48 -2.88 12.40 13.57
N THR A 49 -3.53 12.08 12.45
CA THR A 49 -2.93 11.25 11.38
C THR A 49 -2.39 12.13 10.25
N LYS A 50 -1.30 11.68 9.61
CA LYS A 50 -0.85 12.18 8.32
C LYS A 50 -1.64 11.48 7.21
N GLN A 51 -2.24 12.27 6.33
CA GLN A 51 -2.95 11.80 5.14
C GLN A 51 -2.01 11.83 3.94
N THR A 52 -1.86 10.71 3.24
CA THR A 52 -1.03 10.58 2.05
C THR A 52 -1.85 9.94 0.93
N ALA A 53 -1.95 10.62 -0.21
CA ALA A 53 -2.59 10.05 -1.39
C ALA A 53 -1.74 8.92 -1.97
N SER A 54 -2.40 7.85 -2.43
CA SER A 54 -1.80 6.67 -3.06
C SER A 54 -2.74 6.10 -4.12
N ILE A 55 -2.31 5.05 -4.82
CA ILE A 55 -3.10 4.34 -5.84
C ILE A 55 -3.41 2.91 -5.38
N CYS A 56 -4.60 2.43 -5.73
CA CYS A 56 -5.03 1.06 -5.49
C CYS A 56 -4.12 0.05 -6.24
N PRO A 57 -3.54 -0.96 -5.57
CA PRO A 57 -2.52 -1.84 -6.16
C PRO A 57 -3.11 -3.05 -6.93
N TYR A 58 -4.39 -3.00 -7.30
CA TYR A 58 -5.09 -4.16 -7.87
C TYR A 58 -5.20 -4.11 -9.39
N CYS A 59 -6.31 -3.58 -9.92
CA CYS A 59 -6.57 -3.58 -11.35
C CYS A 59 -6.20 -2.23 -11.99
N ALA A 60 -6.18 -2.19 -13.32
CA ALA A 60 -5.80 -1.03 -14.12
C ALA A 60 -6.80 0.15 -14.09
N VAL A 61 -7.85 0.12 -13.25
CA VAL A 61 -8.73 1.27 -13.05
C VAL A 61 -7.96 2.43 -12.40
N GLY A 62 -7.02 2.13 -11.50
CA GLY A 62 -6.18 3.16 -10.86
C GLY A 62 -6.92 4.03 -9.85
N CYS A 63 -7.90 3.47 -9.12
CA CYS A 63 -8.64 4.19 -8.07
C CYS A 63 -7.65 4.82 -7.07
N GLY A 64 -7.81 6.11 -6.79
CA GLY A 64 -7.04 6.78 -5.76
C GLY A 64 -7.47 6.35 -4.36
N THR A 65 -6.49 6.25 -3.47
CA THR A 65 -6.67 5.93 -2.04
C THR A 65 -6.05 7.01 -1.19
N MET A 66 -6.58 7.18 0.02
CA MET A 66 -6.05 8.06 1.05
C MET A 66 -5.58 7.21 2.23
N VAL A 67 -4.27 7.25 2.48
CA VAL A 67 -3.61 6.49 3.54
C VAL A 67 -3.45 7.38 4.76
N ALA A 68 -4.09 7.01 5.86
CA ALA A 68 -3.92 7.66 7.15
C ALA A 68 -2.85 6.91 7.95
N SER A 69 -1.82 7.63 8.38
CA SER A 69 -0.70 7.07 9.16
C SER A 69 -0.43 7.87 10.43
N LYS A 70 0.08 7.20 11.47
CA LYS A 70 0.57 7.82 12.70
C LYS A 70 2.05 7.51 12.88
N ARG A 71 2.83 8.52 13.26
CA ARG A 71 4.19 8.34 13.71
C ARG A 71 4.18 8.15 15.23
N ASP A 72 4.99 7.21 15.70
CA ASP A 72 5.32 7.08 17.10
C ASP A 72 6.52 8.00 17.41
N ASP A 73 6.34 8.98 18.28
CA ASP A 73 7.35 10.02 18.54
C ASP A 73 8.57 9.50 19.30
N ARG A 74 8.47 8.33 19.96
CA ARG A 74 9.57 7.74 20.73
C ARG A 74 10.45 6.86 19.86
N THR A 75 9.84 6.08 18.98
CA THR A 75 10.53 5.09 18.14
C THR A 75 10.76 5.59 16.71
N GLY A 76 10.08 6.65 16.30
CA GLY A 76 10.03 7.13 14.93
C GLY A 76 9.21 6.24 13.98
N ALA A 77 8.68 5.11 14.45
CA ALA A 77 7.96 4.15 13.62
C ALA A 77 6.66 4.74 13.05
N VAL A 78 6.35 4.45 11.79
CA VAL A 78 5.11 4.87 11.15
C VAL A 78 4.18 3.67 11.01
N ARG A 79 2.95 3.80 11.52
CA ARG A 79 1.90 2.79 11.37
C ARG A 79 0.74 3.33 10.55
N ILE A 80 0.24 2.51 9.63
CA ILE A 80 -1.00 2.79 8.90
C ILE A 80 -2.18 2.50 9.83
N VAL A 81 -3.16 3.39 9.88
CA VAL A 81 -4.37 3.24 10.72
C VAL A 81 -5.66 3.17 9.92
N ASN A 82 -5.63 3.60 8.65
CA ASN A 82 -6.75 3.53 7.73
C ASN A 82 -6.25 3.64 6.29
N ILE A 83 -6.93 2.97 5.36
CA ILE A 83 -6.83 3.23 3.92
C ILE A 83 -8.26 3.28 3.40
N GLU A 84 -8.64 4.38 2.75
CA GLU A 84 -9.95 4.57 2.14
C GLU A 84 -9.83 5.21 0.75
N GLY A 85 -10.95 5.41 0.05
CA GLY A 85 -10.91 6.03 -1.28
C GLY A 85 -10.61 7.51 -1.20
N ASN A 86 -9.82 8.02 -2.15
CA ASN A 86 -9.56 9.45 -2.26
C ASN A 86 -10.69 10.14 -3.04
N ALA A 87 -11.45 11.00 -2.37
CA ALA A 87 -12.58 11.75 -2.93
C ALA A 87 -12.18 12.68 -4.09
N ASP A 88 -10.92 13.16 -4.11
CA ASP A 88 -10.41 14.05 -5.16
C ASP A 88 -10.06 13.33 -6.47
N THR A 89 -10.17 12.00 -6.50
CA THR A 89 -9.88 11.21 -7.71
C THR A 89 -11.00 11.38 -8.74
N PRO A 90 -10.71 11.81 -9.98
CA PRO A 90 -11.75 12.22 -10.94
C PRO A 90 -12.69 11.11 -11.39
N HIS A 91 -12.21 9.86 -11.46
CA HIS A 91 -13.02 8.74 -11.96
C HIS A 91 -13.66 7.91 -10.85
N SER A 92 -13.03 7.79 -9.67
CA SER A 92 -13.57 7.01 -8.56
C SER A 92 -14.33 7.86 -7.54
N THR A 93 -14.02 9.14 -7.39
CA THR A 93 -14.67 10.07 -6.44
C THR A 93 -14.76 9.51 -5.01
N GLY A 94 -13.73 8.79 -4.57
CA GLY A 94 -13.69 8.12 -3.26
C GLY A 94 -14.31 6.72 -3.22
N SER A 95 -14.90 6.24 -4.31
CA SER A 95 -15.44 4.88 -4.40
C SER A 95 -14.34 3.84 -4.53
N LEU A 96 -14.50 2.71 -3.82
CA LEU A 96 -13.63 1.55 -3.93
C LEU A 96 -14.49 0.27 -4.05
N CYS A 97 -14.05 -0.64 -4.93
CA CYS A 97 -14.57 -2.01 -4.94
C CYS A 97 -14.08 -2.78 -3.69
N PRO A 98 -14.58 -3.99 -3.38
CA PRO A 98 -14.19 -4.71 -2.15
C PRO A 98 -12.68 -4.98 -2.05
N LYS A 99 -12.00 -5.20 -3.18
CA LYS A 99 -10.52 -5.35 -3.20
C LYS A 99 -9.84 -4.07 -2.72
N GLY A 100 -10.19 -2.93 -3.32
CA GLY A 100 -9.62 -1.62 -2.96
C GLY A 100 -9.93 -1.24 -1.52
N ALA A 101 -11.17 -1.45 -1.07
CA ALA A 101 -11.58 -1.16 0.31
C ALA A 101 -10.85 -2.02 1.36
N ALA A 102 -10.43 -3.24 0.97
CA ALA A 102 -9.67 -4.15 1.83
C ALA A 102 -8.15 -3.92 1.80
N THR A 103 -7.63 -2.92 1.08
CA THR A 103 -6.18 -2.67 0.96
C THR A 103 -5.50 -2.43 2.32
N PHE A 104 -6.21 -1.92 3.32
CA PHE A 104 -5.70 -1.82 4.70
C PHE A 104 -5.28 -3.20 5.25
N GLN A 105 -6.10 -4.24 5.03
CA GLN A 105 -5.82 -5.61 5.45
C GLN A 105 -4.69 -6.26 4.64
N LEU A 106 -4.42 -5.78 3.42
CA LEU A 106 -3.25 -6.21 2.65
C LEU A 106 -1.96 -5.63 3.27
N ALA A 107 -1.95 -4.34 3.58
CA ALA A 107 -0.77 -3.64 4.09
C ALA A 107 -0.44 -4.01 5.55
N VAL A 108 -1.48 -4.12 6.39
CA VAL A 108 -1.40 -4.46 7.82
C VAL A 108 -1.88 -5.89 8.00
N ASN A 109 -0.98 -6.85 7.78
CA ASN A 109 -1.26 -8.27 7.78
C ASN A 109 -0.12 -9.05 8.45
N ASP A 110 -0.46 -9.93 9.40
CA ASP A 110 0.51 -10.77 10.12
C ASP A 110 1.10 -11.89 9.24
N LEU A 111 0.49 -12.18 8.10
CA LEU A 111 0.99 -13.15 7.12
C LEU A 111 2.05 -12.58 6.17
N ARG A 112 2.44 -11.31 6.32
CA ARG A 112 3.50 -10.72 5.49
C ARG A 112 4.84 -11.39 5.77
N VAL A 113 5.60 -11.64 4.72
CA VAL A 113 6.99 -12.06 4.83
C VAL A 113 7.82 -10.88 5.35
N THR A 114 8.39 -11.02 6.55
CA THR A 114 9.14 -9.96 7.25
C THR A 114 10.65 -10.21 7.31
N ARG A 115 11.10 -11.40 6.92
CA ARG A 115 12.50 -11.81 6.90
C ARG A 115 12.85 -12.51 5.59
N VAL A 116 14.14 -12.60 5.29
CA VAL A 116 14.60 -13.42 4.17
C VAL A 116 14.36 -14.89 4.49
N MET A 117 13.87 -15.63 3.50
CA MET A 117 13.63 -17.07 3.59
C MET A 117 14.52 -17.79 2.59
N ARG A 118 15.27 -18.79 3.07
CA ARG A 118 16.15 -19.64 2.26
C ARG A 118 15.59 -21.05 2.24
N ARG A 119 15.66 -21.72 1.09
CA ARG A 119 15.44 -23.17 0.99
C ARG A 119 16.69 -23.81 0.41
N LYS A 120 17.29 -24.74 1.16
CA LYS A 120 18.52 -25.45 0.75
C LYS A 120 18.21 -26.44 -0.41
N PRO A 121 19.19 -26.76 -1.28
CA PRO A 121 19.01 -27.77 -2.32
C PRO A 121 18.49 -29.09 -1.74
N ASN A 122 17.52 -29.71 -2.41
CA ASN A 122 16.85 -30.96 -2.00
C ASN A 122 16.04 -30.90 -0.68
N ALA A 123 15.92 -29.74 -0.02
CA ALA A 123 15.08 -29.60 1.18
C ALA A 123 13.59 -29.59 0.82
N THR A 124 12.73 -30.10 1.69
CA THR A 124 11.25 -30.01 1.58
C THR A 124 10.70 -28.74 2.20
N ASP A 125 11.38 -28.22 3.20
CA ASP A 125 10.94 -27.10 4.04
C ASP A 125 11.87 -25.90 3.92
N TRP A 126 11.40 -24.75 4.40
CA TRP A 126 12.24 -23.55 4.55
C TRP A 126 13.30 -23.79 5.63
N ASP A 127 14.44 -23.15 5.45
CA ASP A 127 15.50 -23.14 6.44
C ASP A 127 15.07 -22.33 7.67
N ASP A 128 15.23 -22.93 8.84
CA ASP A 128 14.91 -22.28 10.12
C ASP A 128 15.99 -21.24 10.50
N GLU A 129 17.19 -21.37 9.94
CA GLU A 129 18.27 -20.39 10.10
C GLU A 129 17.97 -19.12 9.31
N GLU A 130 17.93 -17.98 10.02
CA GLU A 130 17.81 -16.68 9.39
C GLU A 130 19.07 -16.36 8.58
N ILE A 131 18.90 -16.01 7.31
CA ILE A 131 19.96 -15.45 6.47
C ILE A 131 19.82 -13.93 6.47
N SER A 132 20.94 -13.21 6.64
CA SER A 132 20.95 -11.76 6.52
C SER A 132 20.60 -11.34 5.08
N TYR A 133 20.06 -10.12 4.94
CA TYR A 133 19.74 -9.55 3.64
C TYR A 133 20.97 -9.50 2.72
N ASP A 134 22.11 -9.06 3.25
CA ASP A 134 23.37 -8.96 2.49
C ASP A 134 23.88 -10.33 2.04
N ALA A 135 23.91 -11.33 2.92
CA ALA A 135 24.35 -12.68 2.57
C ALA A 135 23.44 -13.33 1.53
N ALA A 136 22.14 -13.02 1.55
CA ALA A 136 21.21 -13.48 0.53
C ALA A 136 21.47 -12.82 -0.83
N LEU A 137 21.71 -11.51 -0.85
CA LEU A 137 22.07 -10.79 -2.07
C LEU A 137 23.40 -11.27 -2.66
N ASP A 138 24.43 -11.45 -1.84
CA ASP A 138 25.73 -11.98 -2.28
C ASP A 138 25.56 -13.36 -2.92
N ARG A 139 24.77 -14.23 -2.29
CA ARG A 139 24.50 -15.56 -2.81
C ARG A 139 23.73 -15.53 -4.14
N ILE A 140 22.75 -14.64 -4.29
CA ILE A 140 22.01 -14.45 -5.54
C ILE A 140 22.97 -13.94 -6.63
N ALA A 141 23.81 -12.95 -6.33
CA ALA A 141 24.77 -12.39 -7.26
C ALA A 141 25.78 -13.43 -7.75
N GLU A 142 26.33 -14.26 -6.84
CA GLU A 142 27.24 -15.36 -7.18
C GLU A 142 26.60 -16.34 -8.16
N LEU A 143 25.37 -16.79 -7.86
CA LEU A 143 24.64 -17.74 -8.72
C LEU A 143 24.31 -17.13 -10.08
N VAL A 144 23.85 -15.88 -10.12
CA VAL A 144 23.55 -15.16 -11.36
C VAL A 144 24.82 -14.98 -12.21
N SER A 145 25.94 -14.58 -11.60
CA SER A 145 27.22 -14.42 -12.32
C SER A 145 27.69 -15.74 -12.91
N LYS A 146 27.73 -16.79 -12.08
CA LYS A 146 28.14 -18.13 -12.50
C LYS A 146 27.28 -18.64 -13.66
N THR A 147 25.95 -18.61 -13.52
CA THR A 147 25.04 -19.07 -14.58
C THR A 147 25.20 -18.24 -15.86
N ARG A 148 25.37 -16.92 -15.73
CA ARG A 148 25.62 -16.07 -16.88
C ARG A 148 26.91 -16.48 -17.58
N GLU A 149 28.03 -16.59 -16.87
CA GLU A 149 29.33 -16.99 -17.43
C GLU A 149 29.27 -18.35 -18.15
N GLU A 150 28.61 -19.33 -17.54
CA GLU A 150 28.48 -20.69 -18.11
C GLU A 150 27.58 -20.75 -19.36
N THR A 151 26.68 -19.77 -19.54
CA THR A 151 25.64 -19.82 -20.58
C THR A 151 25.62 -18.61 -21.51
N PHE A 152 26.61 -17.74 -21.43
CA PHE A 152 26.70 -16.55 -22.27
C PHE A 152 27.15 -16.92 -23.68
N VAL A 153 26.45 -16.35 -24.67
CA VAL A 153 26.73 -16.50 -26.09
C VAL A 153 26.98 -15.12 -26.65
N GLU A 154 28.24 -14.81 -26.95
CA GLU A 154 28.64 -13.53 -27.55
C GLU A 154 28.16 -13.46 -29.01
N ARG A 155 28.38 -14.54 -29.76
CA ARG A 155 28.03 -14.64 -31.19
C ARG A 155 27.19 -15.86 -31.49
N GLU A 156 26.21 -15.70 -32.36
CA GLU A 156 25.32 -16.77 -32.80
C GLU A 156 26.10 -17.89 -33.49
N PRO A 157 25.98 -19.15 -33.02
CA PRO A 157 26.54 -20.29 -33.72
C PRO A 157 25.99 -20.41 -35.15
N GLY A 158 26.87 -20.58 -36.13
CA GLY A 158 26.49 -20.70 -37.54
C GLY A 158 26.55 -19.39 -38.33
N THR A 159 25.91 -18.31 -37.85
CA THR A 159 25.91 -17.03 -38.59
C THR A 159 27.07 -16.10 -38.19
N GLY A 160 27.62 -16.25 -36.99
CA GLY A 160 28.68 -15.38 -36.45
C GLY A 160 28.20 -13.98 -36.02
N LYS A 161 26.88 -13.71 -36.09
CA LYS A 161 26.29 -12.43 -35.70
C LYS A 161 26.50 -12.16 -34.21
N LEU A 162 26.85 -10.93 -33.85
CA LEU A 162 26.95 -10.50 -32.45
C LEU A 162 25.54 -10.46 -31.82
N ILE A 163 25.34 -11.18 -30.71
CA ILE A 163 24.05 -11.29 -30.02
C ILE A 163 24.12 -11.00 -28.52
N ASN A 164 25.25 -11.23 -27.85
CA ASN A 164 25.49 -10.89 -26.43
C ASN A 164 24.34 -11.30 -25.48
N GLN A 165 23.98 -12.58 -25.48
CA GLN A 165 22.86 -13.08 -24.69
C GLN A 165 23.22 -14.23 -23.76
N THR A 166 22.49 -14.39 -22.66
CA THR A 166 22.43 -15.61 -21.84
C THR A 166 21.02 -16.18 -21.91
N THR A 167 20.94 -17.50 -22.08
CA THR A 167 19.67 -18.24 -22.06
C THR A 167 19.50 -19.10 -20.81
N GLY A 168 20.51 -19.15 -19.94
CA GLY A 168 20.46 -19.89 -18.67
C GLY A 168 19.63 -19.22 -17.58
N ILE A 169 19.19 -17.97 -17.80
CA ILE A 169 18.43 -17.18 -16.83
C ILE A 169 17.09 -16.77 -17.47
N PHE A 170 16.02 -16.85 -16.70
CA PHE A 170 14.69 -16.38 -17.04
C PHE A 170 14.20 -15.40 -15.98
N ALA A 171 13.61 -14.28 -16.41
CA ALA A 171 13.04 -13.28 -15.54
C ALA A 171 11.52 -13.18 -15.76
N LEU A 172 10.74 -13.34 -14.68
CA LEU A 172 9.29 -13.23 -14.64
C LEU A 172 8.86 -12.28 -13.52
N GLY A 173 7.99 -11.33 -13.81
CA GLY A 173 7.39 -10.44 -12.82
C GLY A 173 6.64 -9.30 -13.50
N GLY A 174 6.32 -8.22 -12.79
CA GLY A 174 6.33 -6.90 -13.45
C GLY A 174 5.09 -6.04 -13.28
N SER A 175 3.88 -6.52 -13.58
CA SER A 175 2.73 -5.59 -13.71
C SER A 175 2.21 -4.99 -12.40
N THR A 176 2.71 -5.44 -11.25
CA THR A 176 2.37 -4.94 -9.91
C THR A 176 3.41 -4.00 -9.33
N ASN A 177 4.57 -3.87 -9.98
CA ASN A 177 5.65 -3.01 -9.54
C ASN A 177 5.47 -1.60 -10.11
N ASP A 178 6.15 -0.63 -9.52
CA ASP A 178 6.14 0.73 -10.04
C ASP A 178 6.82 0.78 -11.42
N ASN A 179 6.49 1.80 -12.22
CA ASN A 179 7.04 1.95 -13.56
C ASN A 179 8.56 2.13 -13.54
N GLU A 180 9.05 2.88 -12.56
CA GLU A 180 10.48 3.15 -12.35
C GLU A 180 11.23 1.86 -11.96
N GLU A 181 10.63 1.04 -11.09
CA GLU A 181 11.18 -0.27 -10.72
C GLU A 181 11.25 -1.20 -11.92
N ASN A 182 10.14 -1.31 -12.68
CA ASN A 182 10.09 -2.10 -13.90
C ASN A 182 11.13 -1.65 -14.94
N TYR A 183 11.32 -0.34 -15.08
CA TYR A 183 12.33 0.23 -15.97
C TYR A 183 13.75 -0.20 -15.55
N VAL A 184 14.07 -0.11 -14.26
CA VAL A 184 15.37 -0.54 -13.73
C VAL A 184 15.57 -2.05 -13.90
N LEU A 185 14.59 -2.86 -13.50
CA LEU A 185 14.63 -4.32 -13.62
C LEU A 185 14.87 -4.77 -15.07
N ALA A 186 14.13 -4.18 -16.01
CA ALA A 186 14.27 -4.50 -17.43
C ALA A 186 15.62 -4.08 -18.01
N LYS A 187 16.19 -2.94 -17.55
CA LYS A 187 17.52 -2.51 -17.95
C LYS A 187 18.59 -3.44 -17.40
N VAL A 188 18.54 -3.76 -16.11
CA VAL A 188 19.51 -4.65 -15.46
C VAL A 188 19.51 -6.03 -16.13
N ALA A 189 18.33 -6.62 -16.36
CA ALA A 189 18.22 -7.91 -17.03
C ALA A 189 18.84 -7.88 -18.44
N ARG A 190 18.54 -6.86 -19.26
CA ARG A 190 19.11 -6.74 -20.61
C ARG A 190 20.61 -6.44 -20.60
N MET A 191 21.12 -5.64 -19.66
CA MET A 191 22.56 -5.40 -19.51
C MET A 191 23.33 -6.68 -19.17
N MET A 192 22.69 -7.60 -18.43
CA MET A 192 23.23 -8.94 -18.19
C MET A 192 23.11 -9.89 -19.39
N GLY A 193 22.48 -9.47 -20.49
CA GLY A 193 22.25 -10.29 -21.68
C GLY A 193 21.06 -11.23 -21.55
N ILE A 194 20.21 -11.08 -20.54
CA ILE A 194 19.02 -11.93 -20.38
C ILE A 194 18.02 -11.55 -21.47
N VAL A 195 17.58 -12.53 -22.26
CA VAL A 195 16.61 -12.34 -23.35
C VAL A 195 15.24 -12.91 -23.05
N ARG A 196 15.15 -13.86 -22.12
CA ARG A 196 13.88 -14.47 -21.70
C ARG A 196 13.31 -13.65 -20.53
N ILE A 197 12.68 -12.52 -20.87
CA ILE A 197 12.09 -11.57 -19.92
C ILE A 197 10.61 -11.44 -20.26
N GLU A 198 9.73 -11.95 -19.40
CA GLU A 198 8.28 -11.90 -19.62
C GLU A 198 7.54 -11.41 -18.36
N ASN A 199 6.29 -11.00 -18.53
CA ASN A 199 5.42 -10.54 -17.45
C ASN A 199 3.97 -11.00 -17.65
N GLN A 200 3.08 -10.54 -16.78
CA GLN A 200 1.64 -10.80 -16.87
C GLN A 200 0.99 -10.22 -18.13
N ALA A 201 1.66 -9.37 -18.93
CA ALA A 201 1.10 -8.91 -20.20
C ALA A 201 1.13 -10.01 -21.30
N ARG A 202 1.93 -11.06 -21.10
CA ARG A 202 1.99 -12.22 -21.98
C ARG A 202 0.92 -13.28 -21.67
N ILE A 203 0.60 -13.43 -20.38
CA ILE A 203 -0.26 -14.49 -19.81
C ILE A 203 -1.70 -14.02 -19.78
#